data_AF-A0A392MY26-F1
#
_entry.id   AF-A0A392MY26-F1
#
_cell.length_a   1.000
_cell.length_b   1.000
_cell.length_c   1.000
_cell.angle_alpha   90.00
_cell.angle_beta   90.00
_cell.angle_gamma   90.00
#
_symmetry.space_group_name_H-M   'P 1'
#
loop_
_entity.id
_entity.type
_entity.pdbx_description
1 polymer ?
#
loop_
_entity_poly.entity_id
_entity_poly.type
_entity_poly.pdbx_seq_one_letter_code
_entity_poly.pdbx_strand_id
1 'polypeptide(L)' 'KILSGNMDKEGGFVNRPPLLDGSNYDYWKSRMTAFLKSIDSKTWKTVVKGWEHPVVTDKDENKTSELKPEEDWP' A
#
# COMPACT_ATOMS: atom_id res chain seq x y z
N LYS A 1 -11.12 6.45 -40.92
CA LYS A 1 -11.44 7.14 -39.63
C LYS A 1 -10.61 6.46 -38.55
N ILE A 2 -9.47 7.04 -38.22
CA ILE A 2 -8.54 6.49 -37.23
C ILE A 2 -9.10 6.88 -35.86
N LEU A 3 -9.60 5.90 -35.11
CA LEU A 3 -9.81 6.02 -33.67
C LEU A 3 -8.81 5.09 -33.01
N SER A 4 -7.57 5.55 -32.93
CA SER A 4 -6.58 4.97 -32.02
C SER A 4 -6.98 5.43 -30.62
N GLY A 5 -7.79 4.63 -29.95
CA GLY A 5 -8.02 4.73 -28.52
C GLY A 5 -7.48 3.45 -27.91
N ASN A 6 -6.25 3.51 -27.38
CA ASN A 6 -5.63 2.43 -26.61
C ASN A 6 -6.39 2.23 -25.30
N MET A 7 -7.56 1.59 -25.35
CA MET A 7 -8.40 1.30 -24.19
C MET A 7 -8.06 -0.08 -23.61
N ASP A 8 -6.77 -0.39 -23.46
CA ASP A 8 -6.33 -1.66 -22.86
C ASP A 8 -5.19 -1.40 -21.89
N LYS A 9 -5.44 -0.67 -20.79
CA LYS A 9 -4.62 -0.77 -19.57
C LYS A 9 -5.51 -0.49 -18.36
N GLU A 10 -5.64 -1.45 -17.45
CA GLU A 10 -6.19 -1.31 -16.08
C GLU A 10 -7.71 -1.45 -15.85
N GLY A 11 -8.48 -1.88 -16.85
CA GLY A 11 -9.84 -2.37 -16.59
C GLY A 11 -9.82 -3.82 -16.11
N GLY A 12 -10.02 -4.08 -14.81
CA GLY A 12 -10.56 -5.38 -14.36
C GLY A 12 -10.06 -5.96 -13.03
N PHE A 13 -8.84 -5.66 -12.57
CA PHE A 13 -8.29 -6.36 -11.39
C PHE A 13 -8.03 -5.42 -10.23
N VAL A 14 -8.78 -5.61 -9.13
CA VAL A 14 -8.48 -5.04 -7.80
C VAL A 14 -7.20 -5.63 -7.19
N ASN A 15 -6.57 -6.60 -7.86
CA ASN A 15 -5.36 -7.30 -7.41
C ASN A 15 -4.05 -6.69 -7.98
N ARG A 16 -4.12 -5.60 -8.76
CA ARG A 16 -2.94 -4.92 -9.27
C ARG A 16 -2.93 -3.46 -8.79
N PRO A 17 -1.82 -2.94 -8.25
CA PRO A 17 -1.74 -1.56 -7.83
C PRO A 17 -1.85 -0.62 -9.04
N PRO A 18 -2.62 0.49 -8.95
CA PRO A 18 -2.71 1.48 -10.01
C PRO A 18 -1.43 2.31 -10.12
N LEU A 19 -1.05 2.70 -11.34
CA LEU A 19 0.12 3.55 -11.58
C LEU A 19 -0.19 5.01 -11.20
N LEU A 20 0.72 5.67 -10.46
CA LEU A 20 0.63 7.11 -10.21
C LEU A 20 1.33 7.85 -11.36
N ASP A 21 0.55 8.36 -12.30
CA ASP A 21 1.04 9.11 -13.48
C ASP A 21 0.79 10.63 -13.40
N GLY A 22 0.08 11.09 -12.36
CA GLY A 22 -0.25 12.50 -12.14
C GLY A 22 -1.46 13.02 -12.94
N SER A 23 -2.09 12.20 -13.79
CA SER A 23 -3.22 12.63 -14.64
C SER A 23 -4.53 12.76 -13.87
N ASN A 24 -4.76 11.87 -12.89
CA ASN A 24 -5.95 11.88 -12.03
C ASN A 24 -5.65 11.29 -10.65
N TYR A 25 -5.20 12.16 -9.74
CA TYR A 25 -4.84 11.76 -8.38
C TYR A 25 -6.02 11.19 -7.59
N ASP A 26 -7.23 11.74 -7.73
CA ASP A 26 -8.41 11.27 -6.98
C ASP A 26 -8.84 9.87 -7.41
N TYR A 27 -8.77 9.58 -8.71
CA TYR A 27 -8.99 8.23 -9.24
C TYR A 27 -7.92 7.26 -8.73
N TRP A 28 -6.64 7.64 -8.86
CA TRP A 28 -5.53 6.83 -8.38
C TRP A 28 -5.67 6.52 -6.88
N LYS A 29 -5.96 7.54 -6.07
CA LYS A 29 -6.13 7.43 -4.62
C LYS A 29 -7.28 6.48 -4.27
N SER A 30 -8.40 6.58 -4.97
CA SER A 30 -9.56 5.69 -4.76
C SER A 30 -9.22 4.23 -5.10
N ARG A 31 -8.52 4.00 -6.20
CA ARG A 31 -8.08 2.66 -6.63
C ARG A 31 -7.03 2.07 -5.70
N MET A 32 -6.04 2.86 -5.28
CA MET A 32 -4.98 2.43 -4.37
C MET A 32 -5.56 2.10 -2.97
N THR A 33 -6.52 2.90 -2.52
CA THR A 33 -7.26 2.62 -1.26
C THR A 33 -7.99 1.28 -1.34
N ALA A 34 -8.69 1.01 -2.44
CA ALA A 34 -9.39 -0.26 -2.65
C ALA A 34 -8.42 -1.46 -2.74
N PHE A 35 -7.31 -1.30 -3.47
CA PHE A 35 -6.25 -2.30 -3.57
C PHE A 35 -5.68 -2.67 -2.18
N LEU A 36 -5.24 -1.68 -1.40
CA LEU A 36 -4.68 -1.91 -0.07
C LEU A 36 -5.68 -2.56 0.89
N LYS A 37 -6.96 -2.13 0.87
CA LYS A 37 -8.03 -2.73 1.67
C LYS A 37 -8.34 -4.17 1.26
N SER A 38 -8.14 -4.54 -0.01
CA SER A 38 -8.35 -5.91 -0.50
C SER A 38 -7.25 -6.87 -0.05
N ILE A 39 -6.03 -6.37 0.20
CA ILE A 39 -4.93 -7.15 0.78
C ILE A 39 -5.21 -7.40 2.27
N ASP A 40 -5.30 -6.31 3.03
CA ASP A 40 -5.68 -6.36 4.44
C ASP A 40 -6.14 -4.98 4.91
N SER A 41 -7.24 -4.95 5.66
CA SER A 41 -7.76 -3.74 6.27
C SER A 41 -6.76 -3.09 7.24
N LYS A 42 -5.84 -3.86 7.86
CA LYS A 42 -4.79 -3.28 8.72
C LYS A 42 -3.74 -2.55 7.89
N THR A 43 -3.38 -3.06 6.71
CA THR A 43 -2.45 -2.38 5.79
C THR A 43 -2.90 -0.96 5.47
N TRP A 44 -4.18 -0.75 5.12
CA TRP A 44 -4.71 0.60 4.89
C TRP A 44 -4.65 1.48 6.16
N LYS A 45 -4.99 0.93 7.33
CA LYS A 45 -4.92 1.67 8.60
C LYS A 45 -3.49 2.12 8.91
N THR A 46 -2.50 1.27 8.63
CA THR A 46 -1.07 1.58 8.79
C THR A 46 -0.65 2.73 7.88
N VAL A 47 -1.08 2.72 6.61
CA VAL A 47 -0.81 3.84 5.67
C VAL A 47 -1.42 5.15 6.15
N VAL A 48 -2.66 5.12 6.66
CA VAL A 48 -3.34 6.34 7.16
C VAL A 48 -2.75 6.86 8.46
N LYS A 49 -2.38 5.98 9.38
CA LYS A 49 -1.83 6.36 10.69
C LYS A 49 -0.34 6.73 10.64
N GLY A 50 0.34 6.38 9.56
CA GLY A 50 1.79 6.37 9.50
C GLY A 50 2.31 5.02 9.99
N TRP A 51 3.12 4.37 9.16
CA TRP A 51 3.80 3.15 9.55
C TRP A 51 4.97 3.50 10.48
N GLU A 52 5.08 2.79 11.60
CA GLU A 52 6.25 2.82 12.46
C GLU A 52 7.05 1.54 12.26
N HIS A 53 8.36 1.68 12.11
CA HIS A 53 9.24 0.53 11.95
C HIS A 53 9.22 -0.33 13.22
N PRO A 54 8.98 -1.65 13.13
CA PRO A 54 9.04 -2.52 14.30
C PRO A 54 10.44 -2.47 14.93
N VAL A 55 10.47 -2.37 16.26
CA VAL A 55 11.69 -2.35 17.07
C VAL A 55 11.80 -3.62 17.91
N VAL A 56 13.03 -4.05 18.17
CA VAL A 56 13.31 -5.18 19.05
C VAL A 56 12.83 -4.83 20.46
N THR A 57 12.17 -5.78 21.12
CA THR A 57 11.80 -5.67 22.53
C THR A 57 12.77 -6.48 23.36
N ASP A 58 13.23 -5.92 24.48
CA ASP A 58 14.05 -6.67 25.43
C ASP A 58 13.22 -7.72 26.21
N LYS A 59 13.87 -8.43 27.13
CA LYS A 59 13.23 -9.46 27.97
C LYS A 59 12.15 -8.89 28.90
N ASP A 60 12.17 -7.59 29.13
CA ASP A 60 11.28 -6.85 30.00
C ASP A 60 10.22 -6.06 29.18
N GLU A 61 10.04 -6.41 27.90
CA GLU A 61 9.10 -5.80 26.93
C GLU A 61 9.34 -4.31 26.63
N ASN A 62 10.51 -3.76 26.96
CA ASN A 62 10.84 -2.39 26.60
C ASN A 62 11.29 -2.29 25.15
N LYS A 63 10.86 -1.23 24.46
CA LYS A 63 11.33 -0.91 23.10
C LYS A 63 12.82 -0.55 23.12
N THR A 64 13.63 -1.31 22.40
CA THR A 64 15.04 -1.00 22.16
C THR A 64 15.17 0.02 21.01
N SER A 65 16.33 0.67 20.88
CA SER A 65 16.67 1.48 19.71
C SER A 65 16.97 0.66 18.45
N GLU A 66 17.04 -0.66 18.56
CA GLU A 66 17.33 -1.59 17.47
C GLU A 66 16.06 -1.89 16.67
N LEU A 67 16.17 -1.80 15.34
CA LEU A 67 15.08 -2.15 14.42
C LEU A 67 15.04 -3.67 14.22
N LYS A 68 13.82 -4.24 14.15
CA LYS A 68 13.66 -5.66 13.81
C LYS A 68 14.01 -5.91 12.34
N PRO A 69 14.67 -7.04 12.01
CA PRO A 69 14.81 -7.45 10.63
C PRO A 69 13.42 -7.71 10.02
N GLU A 70 13.29 -7.52 8.70
CA GLU A 70 12.02 -7.63 7.97
C GLU A 70 11.36 -9.01 8.13
N GLU A 71 12.17 -10.06 8.25
CA GLU A 71 11.72 -11.44 8.47
C GLU A 71 10.94 -11.61 9.79
N ASP A 72 11.17 -10.73 10.78
CA ASP A 72 10.55 -10.76 12.11
C ASP A 72 9.45 -9.69 12.29
N TRP A 73 9.03 -9.04 11.21
CA TRP A 73 7.92 -8.09 11.26
C TRP A 73 6.57 -8.81 11.52
N PRO A 74 5.62 -8.16 12.22
CA PRO A 74 4.32 -8.74 12.58
C PRO A 74 3.35 -8.89 11.40
#